data_AF-A0A7D5SAQ5-F1
#
_entry.id   AF-A0A7D5SAQ5-F1
#
_cell.length_a   1.000
_cell.length_b   1.000
_cell.length_c   1.000
_cell.angle_alpha   90.00
_cell.angle_beta   90.00
_cell.angle_gamma   90.00
#
_symmetry.space_group_name_H-M   'P 1'
#
loop_
_entity.id
_entity.type
_entity.pdbx_description
1 polymer ?
#
loop_
_entity_poly.entity_id
_entity_poly.type
_entity_poly.pdbx_seq_one_letter_code
_entity_poly.pdbx_strand_id
1 'polypeptide(L)'
;MSCASCHKQELAFADNKAQSIGFENRLTGRNSMAIQNIAPPMGCMESSPLFWDGRETDLISLVSKPIANHIEMGMDDPNRLIEKLNRLDYYRPILDKAAGVGEKLNMSLLSQSMAMFLTNIRASNSKFDQSKFGVSHLNALEAQGEILFNTTYQCSSCHNPGTGFISHPGSIISDSKPTIRIKDV
;
A
#
# COMPACT_ATOMS: atom_id res chain seq x y z
N MET A 1 -9.48 16.35 -10.65
CA MET A 1 -8.42 15.37 -10.32
C MET A 1 -8.87 14.52 -9.14
N SER A 2 -8.44 13.27 -9.07
CA SER A 2 -8.69 12.33 -7.97
C SER A 2 -7.48 11.43 -7.75
N CYS A 3 -7.46 10.66 -6.66
CA CYS A 3 -6.40 9.66 -6.41
C CYS A 3 -6.25 8.70 -7.61
N ALA A 4 -7.37 8.25 -8.17
CA ALA A 4 -7.43 7.35 -9.32
C ALA A 4 -6.89 7.94 -10.63
N SER A 5 -6.66 9.27 -10.70
CA SER A 5 -6.01 9.88 -11.87
C SER A 5 -4.56 9.41 -12.04
N CYS A 6 -3.87 9.12 -10.92
CA CYS A 6 -2.49 8.65 -10.88
C CYS A 6 -2.36 7.21 -10.35
N HIS A 7 -3.27 6.77 -9.49
CA HIS A 7 -3.30 5.40 -8.94
C HIS A 7 -4.39 4.57 -9.62
N LYS A 8 -4.12 4.14 -10.86
CA LYS A 8 -5.12 3.50 -11.73
C LYS A 8 -5.33 2.05 -11.35
N GLN A 9 -6.55 1.68 -10.98
CA GLN A 9 -6.86 0.34 -10.48
C GLN A 9 -6.52 -0.75 -11.51
N GLU A 10 -6.76 -0.49 -12.79
CA GLU A 10 -6.44 -1.39 -13.90
C GLU A 10 -4.92 -1.60 -14.12
N LEU A 11 -4.09 -0.76 -13.49
CA LEU A 11 -2.63 -0.85 -13.47
C LEU A 11 -2.11 -1.13 -12.05
N ALA A 12 -2.83 -1.96 -11.29
CA ALA A 12 -2.46 -2.31 -9.91
C ALA A 12 -2.31 -1.08 -8.98
N PHE A 13 -3.16 -0.08 -9.20
CA PHE A 13 -3.16 1.21 -8.51
C PHE A 13 -1.85 2.02 -8.67
N ALA A 14 -1.16 1.86 -9.80
CA ALA A 14 0.00 2.66 -10.20
C ALA A 14 -0.31 3.54 -11.43
N ASP A 15 0.69 4.30 -11.88
CA ASP A 15 0.67 4.97 -13.17
C ASP A 15 1.60 4.26 -14.17
N ASN A 16 1.24 4.25 -15.45
CA ASN A 16 2.09 3.76 -16.55
C ASN A 16 3.02 4.83 -17.13
N LYS A 17 3.23 5.94 -16.40
CA LYS A 17 4.08 7.05 -16.81
C LYS A 17 5.22 7.24 -15.83
N ALA A 18 6.40 7.63 -16.33
CA ALA A 18 7.54 7.97 -15.47
C ALA A 18 7.25 9.15 -14.54
N GLN A 19 6.41 10.09 -14.99
CA GLN A 19 5.89 11.22 -14.21
C GLN A 19 4.39 11.30 -14.47
N SER A 20 3.61 11.39 -13.41
CA SER A 20 2.16 11.51 -13.50
C SER A 20 1.76 12.93 -13.92
N ILE A 21 0.58 13.05 -14.53
CA ILE A 21 0.00 14.34 -14.89
C ILE A 21 -0.90 14.79 -13.74
N GLY A 22 -0.52 15.88 -13.09
CA GLY A 22 -1.22 16.51 -11.99
C GLY A 22 -2.04 17.73 -12.39
N PHE A 23 -2.30 18.61 -11.42
CA PHE A 23 -3.10 19.81 -11.57
C PHE A 23 -2.55 20.71 -12.68
N GLU A 24 -3.44 21.30 -13.49
CA GLU A 24 -3.09 22.10 -14.68
C GLU A 24 -2.15 21.39 -15.66
N ASN A 25 -2.24 20.06 -15.76
CA ASN A 25 -1.39 19.21 -16.61
C ASN A 25 0.12 19.27 -16.28
N ARG A 26 0.49 19.70 -15.07
CA ARG A 26 1.89 19.70 -14.62
C ARG A 26 2.38 18.27 -14.40
N LEU A 27 3.66 18.02 -14.69
CA LEU A 27 4.28 16.71 -14.44
C LEU A 27 4.79 16.62 -13.00
N THR A 28 4.51 15.51 -12.32
CA THR A 28 5.05 15.23 -10.99
C THR A 28 6.56 14.99 -11.04
N GLY A 29 7.27 15.15 -9.91
CA GLY A 29 8.72 14.92 -9.86
C GLY A 29 9.14 13.45 -9.89
N ARG A 30 8.21 12.51 -9.66
CA ARG A 30 8.45 11.06 -9.61
C ARG A 30 7.24 10.29 -10.12
N ASN A 31 7.46 9.02 -10.46
CA ASN A 31 6.39 8.06 -10.78
C ASN A 31 5.47 7.86 -9.57
N SER A 32 4.17 7.72 -9.84
CA SER A 32 3.21 7.33 -8.83
C SER A 32 3.28 5.84 -8.54
N MET A 33 3.65 5.50 -7.31
CA MET A 33 3.81 4.12 -6.84
C MET A 33 2.47 3.37 -6.85
N ALA A 34 2.55 2.04 -7.01
CA ALA A 34 1.43 1.18 -6.68
C ALA A 34 1.09 1.34 -5.18
N ILE A 35 -0.18 1.62 -4.88
CA ILE A 35 -0.67 1.78 -3.49
C ILE A 35 -1.37 0.53 -2.94
N GLN A 36 -1.42 -0.54 -3.74
CA GLN A 36 -1.76 -1.83 -3.19
C GLN A 36 -0.77 -2.17 -2.08
N ASN A 37 -1.27 -2.82 -1.04
CA ASN A 37 -0.41 -3.40 -0.03
C ASN A 37 0.40 -2.34 0.75
N ILE A 38 -0.10 -1.10 0.84
CA ILE A 38 0.61 0.02 1.47
C ILE A 38 0.71 -0.07 3.01
N ALA A 39 -0.21 -0.79 3.67
CA ALA A 39 -0.17 -1.00 5.11
C ALA A 39 0.37 -2.40 5.45
N PRO A 40 1.21 -2.60 6.46
CA PRO A 40 1.70 -3.93 6.81
C PRO A 40 0.56 -4.85 7.29
N PRO A 41 0.65 -6.18 7.06
CA PRO A 41 -0.26 -7.12 7.68
C PRO A 41 0.04 -7.16 9.20
N MET A 42 -1.00 -7.20 10.03
CA MET A 42 -0.98 -7.13 11.51
C MET A 42 -1.16 -5.78 12.19
N GLY A 43 -1.71 -4.74 11.55
CA GLY A 43 -2.21 -3.56 12.29
C GLY A 43 -1.15 -2.77 13.06
N CYS A 44 0.13 -3.14 12.93
CA CYS A 44 1.27 -2.38 13.36
C CYS A 44 1.42 -1.22 12.37
N MET A 45 0.66 -0.14 12.59
CA MET A 45 0.82 1.13 11.88
C MET A 45 2.16 1.82 12.19
N GLU A 46 3.11 1.12 12.81
CA GLU A 46 4.42 1.66 13.09
C GLU A 46 5.31 1.54 11.85
N SER A 47 5.47 2.70 11.20
CA SER A 47 6.73 3.11 10.56
C SER A 47 7.13 2.39 9.27
N SER A 48 6.17 1.97 8.43
CA SER A 48 6.51 1.71 7.03
C SER A 48 6.77 3.04 6.31
N PRO A 49 7.96 3.25 5.70
CA PRO A 49 8.25 4.47 4.98
C PRO A 49 7.27 4.64 3.82
N LEU A 50 6.55 5.76 3.80
CA LEU A 50 5.65 6.18 2.75
C LEU A 50 6.36 7.20 1.85
N PHE A 51 5.96 7.23 0.58
CA PHE A 51 6.69 7.88 -0.52
C PHE A 51 8.06 7.24 -0.83
N TRP A 52 8.56 7.50 -2.04
CA TRP A 52 9.87 7.02 -2.50
C TRP A 52 11.06 7.38 -1.60
N ASP A 53 10.96 8.46 -0.83
CA ASP A 53 12.00 8.93 0.09
C ASP A 53 11.70 8.61 1.56
N GLY A 54 10.60 7.92 1.85
CA GLY A 54 10.23 7.55 3.22
C GLY A 54 9.93 8.73 4.14
N ARG A 55 9.66 9.93 3.60
CA ARG A 55 9.50 11.16 4.40
C ARG A 55 8.25 11.21 5.27
N GLU A 56 7.33 10.25 5.09
CA GLU A 56 6.10 10.14 5.84
C GLU A 56 5.98 8.71 6.36
N THR A 57 5.39 8.53 7.53
CA THR A 57 5.21 7.21 8.15
C THR A 57 3.76 6.96 8.55
N ASP A 58 2.95 8.02 8.59
CA ASP A 58 1.54 7.94 8.91
C ASP A 58 0.66 7.99 7.66
N LEU A 59 -0.16 6.97 7.50
CA LEU A 59 -1.07 6.83 6.36
C LEU A 59 -2.16 7.90 6.38
N ILE A 60 -2.60 8.35 7.56
CA ILE A 60 -3.60 9.43 7.69
C ILE A 60 -2.99 10.74 7.20
N SER A 61 -1.77 11.05 7.63
CA SER A 61 -1.02 12.22 7.19
C SER A 61 -0.72 12.18 5.70
N LEU A 62 -0.38 10.99 5.15
CA LEU A 62 -0.14 10.80 3.71
C LEU A 62 -1.29 11.32 2.85
N VAL A 63 -2.55 11.08 3.21
CA VAL A 63 -3.72 11.46 2.40
C VAL A 63 -3.77 12.97 2.15
N SER A 64 -3.38 13.78 3.15
CA SER A 64 -3.45 15.23 3.05
C SER A 64 -2.37 15.84 2.14
N LYS A 65 -1.20 15.19 2.01
CA LYS A 65 -0.06 15.70 1.25
C LYS A 65 -0.34 15.85 -0.26
N PRO A 66 -0.85 14.83 -1.00
CA PRO A 66 -1.14 14.95 -2.43
C PRO A 66 -2.30 15.91 -2.69
N ILE A 67 -3.26 16.01 -1.76
CA ILE A 67 -4.37 16.97 -1.81
C ILE A 67 -3.81 18.40 -1.85
N ALA A 68 -2.90 18.72 -0.92
CA ALA A 68 -2.32 20.06 -0.79
C ALA A 68 -1.22 20.40 -1.80
N ASN A 69 -0.62 19.39 -2.45
CA ASN A 69 0.48 19.61 -3.38
C ASN A 69 -0.03 20.31 -4.66
N HIS A 70 0.52 21.50 -4.93
CA HIS A 70 0.21 22.37 -6.07
C HIS A 70 0.56 21.79 -7.46
N ILE A 71 1.37 20.74 -7.51
CA ILE A 71 1.65 19.97 -8.74
C ILE A 71 0.68 18.80 -8.86
N GLU A 72 0.27 18.18 -7.75
CA GLU A 72 -0.60 17.01 -7.74
C GLU A 72 -2.07 17.42 -7.79
N MET A 73 -2.78 17.51 -6.66
CA MET A 73 -4.22 17.82 -6.69
C MET A 73 -4.55 19.31 -6.59
N GLY A 74 -3.62 20.14 -6.11
CA GLY A 74 -3.74 21.60 -6.16
C GLY A 74 -4.76 22.23 -5.21
N MET A 75 -5.10 21.59 -4.09
CA MET A 75 -5.99 22.19 -3.08
C MET A 75 -5.18 23.05 -2.10
N ASP A 76 -5.16 24.35 -2.32
CA ASP A 76 -4.47 25.36 -1.49
C ASP A 76 -5.07 25.50 -0.09
N ASP A 77 -6.39 25.39 0.04
CA ASP A 77 -7.11 25.43 1.31
C ASP A 77 -7.92 24.13 1.56
N PRO A 78 -7.48 23.28 2.52
CA PRO A 78 -8.24 22.10 2.94
C PRO A 78 -9.65 22.42 3.45
N ASN A 79 -9.90 23.58 4.05
CA ASN A 79 -11.25 23.92 4.51
C ASN A 79 -12.21 24.11 3.33
N ARG A 80 -11.75 24.72 2.24
CA ARG A 80 -12.51 24.84 1.00
C ARG A 80 -12.87 23.48 0.40
N LEU A 81 -11.99 22.49 0.50
CA LEU A 81 -12.32 21.11 0.12
C LEU A 81 -13.48 20.59 0.97
N ILE A 82 -13.36 20.69 2.29
CA ILE A 82 -14.37 20.19 3.24
C ILE A 82 -15.72 20.89 3.06
N GLU A 83 -15.73 22.22 2.88
CA GLU A 83 -16.95 22.96 2.58
C GLU A 83 -17.60 22.49 1.29
N LYS A 84 -16.81 22.31 0.24
CA LYS A 84 -17.31 21.81 -1.05
C LYS A 84 -17.94 20.43 -0.89
N LEU A 85 -17.28 19.52 -0.17
CA LEU A 85 -17.78 18.16 0.03
C LEU A 85 -19.05 18.13 0.90
N ASN A 86 -19.12 18.93 1.96
CA ASN A 86 -20.32 19.03 2.82
C ASN A 86 -21.55 19.63 2.11
N ARG A 87 -21.36 20.39 1.02
CA ARG A 87 -22.46 20.94 0.19
C ARG A 87 -23.01 19.94 -0.83
N LEU A 88 -22.39 18.78 -1.00
CA LEU A 88 -22.84 17.76 -1.94
C LEU A 88 -23.79 16.79 -1.23
N ASP A 89 -25.07 16.83 -1.59
CA ASP A 89 -26.13 16.07 -0.92
C ASP A 89 -25.86 14.56 -0.88
N TYR A 90 -25.12 14.01 -1.85
CA TYR A 90 -24.82 12.58 -1.90
C TYR A 90 -23.90 12.10 -0.77
N TYR A 91 -23.06 12.96 -0.17
CA TYR A 91 -22.18 12.55 0.92
C TYR A 91 -22.92 12.39 2.24
N ARG A 92 -24.02 13.12 2.45
CA ARG A 92 -24.75 13.11 3.72
C ARG A 92 -25.23 11.70 4.13
N PRO A 93 -25.95 10.93 3.29
CA PRO A 93 -26.36 9.58 3.68
C PRO A 93 -25.18 8.60 3.83
N ILE A 94 -24.02 8.89 3.23
CA ILE A 94 -22.80 8.07 3.41
C ILE A 94 -22.18 8.38 4.78
N LEU A 95 -22.09 9.66 5.15
CA LEU A 95 -21.57 10.11 6.44
C LEU A 95 -22.45 9.66 7.59
N ASP A 96 -23.77 9.78 7.45
CA ASP A 96 -24.71 9.32 8.47
C ASP A 96 -24.53 7.82 8.78
N LYS A 97 -24.22 7.01 7.75
CA LYS A 97 -23.93 5.56 7.90
C LYS A 97 -22.54 5.27 8.46
N ALA A 98 -21.53 6.05 8.07
CA ALA A 98 -20.13 5.78 8.40
C ALA A 98 -19.68 6.38 9.74
N ALA A 99 -20.20 7.57 10.09
CA ALA A 99 -19.77 8.36 11.24
C ALA A 99 -20.91 8.68 12.22
N GLY A 100 -22.18 8.55 11.80
CA GLY A 100 -23.35 8.82 12.63
C GLY A 100 -24.19 10.00 12.13
N VAL A 101 -25.48 9.98 12.46
CA VAL A 101 -26.45 10.95 11.95
C VAL A 101 -26.12 12.37 12.42
N GLY A 102 -25.99 13.29 11.47
CA GLY A 102 -25.75 14.71 11.76
C GLY A 102 -24.27 15.09 11.90
N GLU A 103 -23.37 14.12 11.81
CA GLU A 103 -21.94 14.39 11.71
C GLU A 103 -21.61 15.16 10.43
N LYS A 104 -20.65 16.09 10.54
CA LYS A 104 -20.14 16.84 9.39
C LYS A 104 -18.78 16.32 9.00
N LEU A 105 -18.52 16.28 7.70
CA LEU A 105 -17.19 15.95 7.21
C LEU A 105 -16.20 17.00 7.69
N ASN A 106 -15.05 16.55 8.16
CA ASN A 106 -13.88 17.36 8.46
C ASN A 106 -12.63 16.67 7.91
N MET A 107 -11.49 17.36 7.91
CA MET A 107 -10.26 16.82 7.31
C MET A 107 -9.77 15.55 8.03
N SER A 108 -9.95 15.46 9.35
CA SER A 108 -9.58 14.28 10.13
C SER A 108 -10.40 13.06 9.69
N LEU A 109 -11.73 13.19 9.61
CA LEU A 109 -12.61 12.12 9.17
C LEU A 109 -12.34 11.71 7.71
N LEU A 110 -12.07 12.68 6.82
CA LEU A 110 -11.70 12.40 5.43
C LEU A 110 -10.40 11.60 5.34
N SER A 111 -9.35 12.05 6.03
CA SER A 111 -8.05 11.37 6.02
C SER A 111 -8.13 9.97 6.64
N GLN A 112 -8.86 9.81 7.75
CA GLN A 112 -9.07 8.50 8.38
C GLN A 112 -9.84 7.55 7.46
N SER A 113 -10.93 8.01 6.85
CA SER A 113 -11.73 7.18 5.93
C SER A 113 -10.92 6.73 4.72
N MET A 114 -10.09 7.61 4.17
CA MET A 114 -9.20 7.29 3.06
C MET A 114 -8.08 6.33 3.48
N ALA A 115 -7.45 6.56 4.65
CA ALA A 115 -6.45 5.64 5.18
C ALA A 115 -7.04 4.23 5.37
N MET A 116 -8.27 4.11 5.90
CA MET A 116 -8.98 2.83 6.01
C MET A 116 -9.26 2.19 4.64
N PHE A 117 -9.63 2.97 3.64
CA PHE A 117 -9.78 2.44 2.28
C PHE A 117 -8.45 1.90 1.74
N LEU A 118 -7.35 2.65 1.91
CA LEU A 118 -6.02 2.25 1.46
C LEU A 118 -5.53 0.95 2.13
N THR A 119 -5.87 0.70 3.40
CA THR A 119 -5.50 -0.57 4.06
C THR A 119 -6.24 -1.79 3.51
N ASN A 120 -7.32 -1.59 2.76
CA ASN A 120 -8.11 -2.66 2.13
C ASN A 120 -7.68 -2.95 0.68
N ILE A 121 -6.80 -2.14 0.09
CA ILE A 121 -6.24 -2.43 -1.24
C ILE A 121 -5.18 -3.53 -1.08
N ARG A 122 -5.62 -4.79 -1.12
CA ARG A 122 -4.75 -5.96 -0.92
C ARG A 122 -4.59 -6.76 -2.20
N ALA A 123 -3.34 -6.97 -2.59
CA ALA A 123 -3.00 -7.97 -3.58
C ALA A 123 -2.56 -9.23 -2.83
N SER A 124 -3.36 -10.27 -2.93
CA SER A 124 -3.12 -11.60 -2.37
C SER A 124 -3.57 -12.65 -3.38
N ASN A 125 -3.27 -13.92 -3.11
CA ASN A 125 -3.66 -15.05 -3.95
C ASN A 125 -2.94 -15.09 -5.32
N SER A 126 -1.74 -14.52 -5.40
CA SER A 126 -0.84 -14.78 -6.52
C SER A 126 -0.43 -16.26 -6.54
N LYS A 127 0.11 -16.74 -7.67
CA LYS A 127 0.65 -18.11 -7.76
C LYS A 127 1.78 -18.35 -6.75
N PHE A 128 2.57 -17.30 -6.47
CA PHE A 128 3.57 -17.32 -5.40
C PHE A 128 2.89 -17.59 -4.05
N ASP A 129 1.87 -16.81 -3.68
CA ASP A 129 1.13 -17.00 -2.42
C ASP A 129 0.55 -18.42 -2.33
N GLN A 130 -0.15 -18.88 -3.36
CA GLN A 130 -0.72 -20.22 -3.42
C GLN A 130 0.34 -21.31 -3.25
N SER A 131 1.54 -21.11 -3.80
CA SER A 131 2.65 -22.05 -3.62
C SER A 131 3.16 -22.11 -2.17
N LYS A 132 3.14 -20.97 -1.46
CA LYS A 132 3.50 -20.91 -0.04
C LYS A 132 2.44 -21.52 0.87
N PHE A 133 1.18 -21.53 0.44
CA PHE A 133 0.09 -22.21 1.16
C PHE A 133 -0.14 -23.66 0.71
N GLY A 134 0.68 -24.20 -0.20
CA GLY A 134 0.51 -25.56 -0.72
C GLY A 134 -0.76 -25.77 -1.57
N VAL A 135 -1.40 -24.69 -2.01
CA VAL A 135 -2.60 -24.69 -2.87
C VAL A 135 -2.23 -24.91 -4.34
N SER A 136 -1.04 -24.45 -4.74
CA SER A 136 -0.50 -24.60 -6.10
C SER A 136 1.00 -24.87 -6.04
N HIS A 137 1.63 -25.10 -7.18
CA HIS A 137 3.07 -25.27 -7.29
C HIS A 137 3.65 -24.31 -8.33
N LEU A 138 4.83 -23.78 -8.02
CA LEU A 138 5.65 -23.10 -9.01
C LEU A 138 6.06 -24.12 -10.10
N ASN A 139 6.06 -23.68 -11.35
CA ASN A 139 6.66 -24.48 -12.42
C ASN A 139 8.18 -24.52 -12.27
N ALA A 140 8.86 -25.37 -13.05
CA ALA A 140 10.30 -25.55 -12.94
C ALA A 140 11.11 -24.24 -13.09
N LEU A 141 10.69 -23.35 -13.99
CA LEU A 141 11.37 -22.08 -14.23
C LEU A 141 11.12 -21.07 -13.10
N GLU A 142 9.89 -20.99 -12.59
CA GLU A 142 9.53 -20.14 -11.45
C GLU A 142 10.28 -20.59 -10.18
N ALA A 143 10.35 -21.90 -9.93
CA ALA A 143 11.10 -22.46 -8.80
C ALA A 143 12.60 -22.19 -8.90
N GLN A 144 13.17 -22.29 -10.11
CA GLN A 144 14.56 -21.90 -10.36
C GLN A 144 14.78 -20.40 -10.12
N GLY A 145 13.85 -19.55 -10.59
CA GLY A 145 13.88 -18.11 -10.35
C GLY A 145 13.84 -17.76 -8.86
N GLU A 146 13.02 -18.47 -8.09
CA GLU A 146 12.98 -18.32 -6.63
C GLU A 146 14.33 -18.66 -5.96
N ILE A 147 15.00 -19.73 -6.39
CA ILE A 147 16.33 -20.09 -5.87
C ILE A 147 17.35 -18.98 -6.17
N LEU A 148 17.37 -18.48 -7.40
CA LEU A 148 18.27 -17.40 -7.80
C LEU A 148 18.02 -16.12 -7.00
N PHE A 149 16.75 -15.76 -6.80
CA PHE A 149 16.32 -14.59 -6.04
C PHE A 149 16.77 -14.65 -4.58
N ASN A 150 16.61 -15.81 -3.93
CA ASN A 150 16.91 -15.97 -2.51
C ASN A 150 18.39 -16.21 -2.21
N THR A 151 19.11 -16.92 -3.09
CA THR A 151 20.44 -17.46 -2.77
C THR A 151 21.55 -16.83 -3.59
N THR A 152 21.47 -16.89 -4.92
CA THR A 152 22.56 -16.51 -5.82
C THR A 152 22.74 -14.99 -5.86
N TYR A 153 21.64 -14.28 -6.05
CA TYR A 153 21.66 -12.81 -6.16
C TYR A 153 21.27 -12.11 -4.86
N GLN A 154 20.80 -12.86 -3.85
CA GLN A 154 20.44 -12.35 -2.52
C GLN A 154 19.46 -11.17 -2.58
N CYS A 155 18.58 -11.15 -3.58
CA CYS A 155 17.58 -10.09 -3.78
C CYS A 155 16.68 -9.94 -2.55
N SER A 156 16.40 -11.04 -1.85
CA SER A 156 15.59 -11.09 -0.64
C SER A 156 16.17 -10.34 0.56
N SER A 157 17.45 -9.95 0.52
CA SER A 157 18.07 -9.12 1.57
C SER A 157 17.46 -7.72 1.67
N CYS A 158 16.98 -7.18 0.55
CA CYS A 158 16.24 -5.91 0.51
C CYS A 158 14.79 -6.09 0.07
N HIS A 159 14.50 -7.05 -0.82
CA HIS A 159 13.16 -7.34 -1.34
C HIS A 159 12.58 -8.59 -0.67
N ASN A 160 12.37 -8.53 0.64
CA ASN A 160 11.90 -9.70 1.39
C ASN A 160 10.39 -9.94 1.12
N PRO A 161 10.00 -11.10 0.54
CA PRO A 161 8.59 -11.40 0.28
C PRO A 161 7.78 -11.61 1.57
N GLY A 162 8.41 -11.92 2.70
CA GLY A 162 7.77 -11.97 4.01
C GLY A 162 7.39 -10.58 4.54
N THR A 163 8.18 -9.55 4.26
CA THR A 163 7.83 -8.15 4.60
C THR A 163 6.81 -7.56 3.62
N GLY A 164 6.61 -8.22 2.48
CA GLY A 164 5.61 -7.88 1.47
C GLY A 164 4.51 -8.94 1.35
N PHE A 165 3.74 -9.20 2.41
CA PHE A 165 2.47 -9.97 2.38
C PHE A 165 2.53 -11.46 2.66
N ILE A 166 3.46 -11.92 3.52
CA ILE A 166 3.29 -13.18 4.26
C ILE A 166 3.67 -12.95 5.73
N SER A 167 2.71 -12.51 6.55
CA SER A 167 2.80 -12.72 8.00
C SER A 167 1.87 -13.87 8.37
N HIS A 168 2.42 -15.07 8.48
CA HIS A 168 1.84 -16.08 9.36
C HIS A 168 2.25 -15.73 10.80
N PRO A 169 1.36 -15.81 11.79
CA PRO A 169 1.76 -15.90 13.18
C PRO A 169 2.42 -17.27 13.38
N GLY A 170 3.72 -17.39 13.07
CA GLY A 170 4.42 -18.67 13.19
C GLY A 170 5.83 -18.73 12.62
N SER A 171 6.23 -17.82 11.72
CA SER A 171 7.59 -17.78 11.18
C SER A 171 8.43 -16.71 11.87
N ILE A 172 8.63 -16.88 13.19
CA ILE A 172 9.85 -16.38 13.81
C ILE A 172 10.96 -17.23 13.19
N ILE A 173 11.90 -16.58 12.52
CA ILE A 173 13.18 -17.18 12.15
C ILE A 173 13.82 -17.64 13.46
N SER A 174 13.66 -18.93 13.79
CA SER A 174 14.45 -19.55 14.84
C SER A 174 15.83 -19.77 14.24
N ASP A 175 16.75 -18.92 14.67
CA ASP A 175 18.17 -19.07 14.47
C ASP A 175 18.59 -20.44 15.03
N SER A 176 18.65 -21.45 14.16
CA SER A 176 19.11 -22.79 14.52
C SER A 176 20.21 -23.21 13.55
N LYS A 177 21.44 -22.97 14.00
CA LYS A 177 22.67 -23.51 13.42
C LYS A 177 22.51 -25.00 13.08
N PRO A 178 23.09 -25.49 11.97
CA PRO A 178 22.97 -26.88 11.58
C PRO A 178 23.79 -27.73 12.56
N THR A 179 23.13 -28.56 13.36
CA THR A 179 23.81 -29.60 14.13
C THR A 179 23.77 -30.89 13.34
N ILE A 180 24.91 -31.23 12.75
CA ILE A 180 25.21 -32.55 12.20
C ILE A 180 25.07 -33.58 13.32
N ARG A 181 24.26 -34.63 13.14
CA ARG A 181 24.47 -35.89 13.84
C ARG A 181 24.37 -37.08 12.90
N ILE A 182 25.43 -37.88 13.01
CA ILE A 182 25.76 -39.07 12.25
C ILE A 182 24.96 -40.25 12.79
N LYS A 183 24.62 -41.13 11.84
CA LYS A 183 24.01 -42.47 11.86
C LYS A 183 24.10 -43.31 13.14
N ASP A 184 23.04 -44.11 13.32
CA ASP A 184 22.99 -45.52 13.77
C ASP A 184 24.12 -46.02 14.69
N VAL A 185 23.78 -46.26 15.96
CA VAL A 185 23.95 -47.47 16.81
C VAL A 185 23.56 -47.09 18.24
#